data_AF-A0A963XL57-F1
#
_entry.id   AF-A0A963XL57-F1
#
_cell.length_a   1.000
_cell.length_b   1.000
_cell.length_c   1.000
_cell.angle_alpha   90.00
_cell.angle_beta   90.00
_cell.angle_gamma   90.00
#
_symmetry.space_group_name_H-M   'P 1'
#
loop_
_entity.id
_entity.type
_entity.pdbx_description
1 polymer ?
#
loop_
_entity_poly.entity_id
_entity_poly.type
_entity_poly.pdbx_seq_one_letter_code
_entity_poly.pdbx_strand_id
1 'polypeptide(L)'
;MSGQRDEMELKEEAVKAHYAGAAALLSGFDHAPRIGKAQVVETPAERSPGIGTRPRFRSTTPGLVTRSTARPEGVRLIERVEGIGGDDPIVDPVEAVVLQALRRALAIALAVGEMFSGQTGLTELKKANLESRLPEARRSEFSELLAAEALAVLSVFANATAFLLASHAGEEVVEIGAVEEVLTDNAQLALHGVLWELDQDLALFAVDAPKLVPTVLAFAEQLMEKVKLRAASAPRLEAFTGANYRVEADNFPIAGFEPARKAKGSTLVMTFKKPNEVVGNHIAKYQAMRLAKMLMAYDFKRKLNPFAELGGFIFTFMGDGKPGTGKTTLIQMMAGLLNDYCKVANYPFRYQNLSIDNVDSYQGKSGQNAKAFINSVMDPAVIGFGTVDDIDQVAGKRGDRQSSAGQQEITAVLMEAFAGANTVVRGNCTFGMFSNYPENVDD
;
A
#
# COMPACT_ATOMS: atom_id res chain seq x y z
N MET A 1 -3.64 2.75 27.13
CA MET A 1 -3.78 1.33 26.73
C MET A 1 -4.62 1.26 25.46
N SER A 2 -4.06 0.80 24.35
CA SER A 2 -4.79 0.16 23.24
C SER A 2 -3.78 -0.79 22.56
N GLY A 3 -4.15 -2.06 22.50
CA GLY A 3 -3.23 -3.17 22.30
C GLY A 3 -2.70 -3.27 20.87
N GLN A 4 -1.39 -3.48 20.77
CA GLN A 4 -0.82 -4.30 19.71
C GLN A 4 -1.31 -5.75 19.96
N ARG A 5 -2.51 -6.12 19.48
CA ARG A 5 -3.03 -7.50 19.60
C ARG A 5 -4.24 -7.94 18.75
N ASP A 6 -4.79 -7.13 17.83
CA ASP A 6 -5.98 -7.53 17.05
C ASP A 6 -5.72 -7.66 15.54
N GLU A 7 -4.56 -8.19 15.13
CA GLU A 7 -4.33 -8.64 13.74
C GLU A 7 -4.39 -10.17 13.70
N MET A 8 -5.34 -10.71 12.95
CA MET A 8 -5.46 -12.15 12.72
C MET A 8 -4.56 -12.59 11.56
N GLU A 9 -3.80 -13.66 11.75
CA GLU A 9 -2.99 -14.23 10.68
C GLU A 9 -3.88 -14.86 9.60
N LEU A 10 -3.72 -14.41 8.35
CA LEU A 10 -4.24 -15.11 7.18
C LEU A 10 -3.26 -16.22 6.80
N LYS A 11 -3.61 -17.46 7.17
CA LYS A 11 -2.74 -18.62 6.96
C LYS A 11 -2.37 -18.80 5.49
N GLU A 12 -1.09 -19.07 5.26
CA GLU A 12 -0.55 -19.29 3.91
C GLU A 12 -1.25 -20.43 3.17
N GLU A 13 -1.67 -21.46 3.88
CA GLU A 13 -2.41 -22.61 3.35
C GLU A 13 -3.75 -22.20 2.74
N ALA A 14 -4.46 -21.26 3.38
CA ALA A 14 -5.74 -20.74 2.90
C ALA A 14 -5.53 -19.95 1.60
N VAL A 15 -4.47 -19.14 1.52
CA VAL A 15 -4.15 -18.40 0.30
C VAL A 15 -3.75 -19.35 -0.83
N LYS A 16 -2.93 -20.37 -0.55
CA LYS A 16 -2.50 -21.35 -1.56
C LYS A 16 -3.65 -22.18 -2.12
N ALA A 17 -4.69 -22.46 -1.33
CA ALA A 17 -5.88 -23.18 -1.80
C ALA A 17 -6.55 -22.48 -2.99
N HIS A 18 -6.47 -21.14 -3.05
CA HIS A 18 -7.07 -20.33 -4.12
C HIS A 18 -6.15 -20.12 -5.34
N TYR A 19 -4.92 -20.63 -5.34
CA TYR A 19 -3.97 -20.42 -6.45
C TYR A 19 -4.46 -20.96 -7.79
N ALA A 20 -5.14 -22.11 -7.79
CA ALA A 20 -5.68 -22.70 -9.01
C ALA A 20 -6.81 -21.84 -9.60
N GLY A 21 -7.71 -21.32 -8.75
CA GLY A 21 -8.78 -20.42 -9.17
C GLY A 21 -8.23 -19.07 -9.66
N ALA A 22 -7.26 -18.49 -8.95
CA ALA A 22 -6.60 -17.27 -9.36
C ALA A 22 -5.87 -17.42 -10.71
N ALA A 23 -5.17 -18.54 -10.92
CA ALA A 23 -4.53 -18.83 -12.21
C ALA A 23 -5.55 -18.99 -13.34
N ALA A 24 -6.70 -19.63 -13.08
CA ALA A 24 -7.77 -19.76 -14.06
C ALA A 24 -8.30 -18.39 -14.52
N LEU A 25 -8.52 -17.46 -13.57
CA LEU A 25 -8.94 -16.08 -13.86
C LEU A 25 -7.94 -15.31 -14.73
N LEU A 26 -6.64 -15.56 -14.58
CA LEU A 26 -5.62 -14.92 -15.42
C LEU A 26 -5.45 -15.60 -16.79
N SER A 27 -5.65 -16.92 -16.86
CA SER A 27 -5.47 -17.71 -18.08
C SER A 27 -6.55 -17.46 -19.13
N GLY A 28 -7.78 -17.22 -18.69
CA GLY A 28 -8.82 -16.69 -19.55
C GLY A 28 -10.25 -16.95 -19.09
N PHE A 29 -11.12 -15.99 -19.37
CA PHE A 29 -12.55 -16.07 -19.12
C PHE A 29 -13.34 -15.19 -20.09
N ASP A 30 -14.62 -15.50 -20.26
CA ASP A 30 -15.52 -14.67 -21.04
C ASP A 30 -16.28 -13.72 -20.09
N HIS A 31 -16.22 -12.42 -20.36
CA HIS A 31 -17.00 -11.39 -19.68
C HIS A 31 -17.57 -10.41 -20.69
N ALA A 32 -18.85 -10.09 -20.53
CA ALA A 32 -19.52 -9.06 -21.32
C ALA A 32 -19.70 -7.84 -20.40
N PRO A 33 -19.10 -6.68 -20.73
CA PRO A 33 -19.15 -5.51 -19.87
C PRO A 33 -20.59 -5.01 -19.73
N ARG A 34 -20.97 -4.63 -18.51
CA ARG A 34 -22.33 -4.17 -18.17
C ARG A 34 -22.40 -2.66 -17.99
N ILE A 35 -21.31 -2.04 -17.54
CA ILE A 35 -21.20 -0.62 -17.24
C ILE A 35 -20.16 0.02 -18.17
N GLY A 36 -18.96 -0.55 -18.19
CA GLY A 36 -17.83 -0.07 -18.98
C GLY A 36 -18.06 -0.23 -20.47
N LYS A 37 -17.37 0.60 -21.25
CA LYS A 37 -17.36 0.50 -22.72
C LYS A 37 -16.03 -0.05 -23.18
N ALA A 38 -16.06 -1.11 -24.00
CA ALA A 38 -14.85 -1.66 -24.60
C ALA A 38 -14.14 -0.57 -25.42
N GLN A 39 -12.90 -0.29 -25.05
CA GLN A 39 -12.05 0.70 -25.75
C GLN A 39 -11.15 0.01 -26.77
N VAL A 40 -10.74 -1.23 -26.48
CA VAL A 40 -9.95 -2.10 -27.34
C VAL A 40 -10.77 -3.34 -27.66
N VAL A 41 -11.18 -3.45 -28.92
CA VAL A 41 -11.78 -4.67 -29.48
C VAL A 41 -10.70 -5.39 -30.27
N GLU A 42 -10.04 -6.37 -29.64
CA GLU A 42 -9.17 -7.27 -30.39
C GLU A 42 -10.02 -8.05 -31.39
N THR A 43 -9.83 -7.75 -32.67
CA THR A 43 -10.43 -8.55 -33.74
C THR A 43 -9.57 -9.79 -33.87
N PRO A 44 -10.06 -11.01 -33.54
CA PRO A 44 -9.24 -12.20 -33.66
C PRO A 44 -8.77 -12.33 -35.11
N ALA A 45 -7.45 -12.36 -35.30
CA ALA A 45 -6.86 -12.51 -36.62
C ALA A 45 -7.42 -13.79 -37.27
N GLU A 46 -8.07 -13.63 -38.41
CA GLU A 46 -8.68 -14.74 -39.12
C GLU A 46 -7.55 -15.70 -39.53
N ARG A 47 -7.49 -16.88 -38.88
CA ARG A 47 -6.40 -17.85 -39.10
C ARG A 47 -6.30 -18.34 -40.55
N SER A 48 -7.32 -18.12 -41.36
CA SER A 48 -7.34 -18.45 -42.79
C SER A 48 -8.26 -17.48 -43.55
N PRO A 49 -7.75 -16.31 -43.96
CA PRO A 49 -8.52 -15.36 -44.76
C PRO A 49 -8.96 -16.03 -46.07
N GLY A 50 -10.27 -16.12 -46.31
CA GLY A 50 -10.83 -16.67 -47.56
C GLY A 50 -11.43 -18.09 -47.50
N ILE A 51 -11.47 -18.74 -46.34
CA ILE A 51 -12.27 -19.96 -46.13
C ILE A 51 -13.58 -19.56 -45.42
N GLY A 52 -14.73 -19.75 -46.07
CA GLY A 52 -16.03 -19.42 -45.48
C GLY A 52 -16.23 -20.05 -44.10
N THR A 53 -16.67 -19.24 -43.13
CA THR A 53 -16.92 -19.67 -41.76
C THR A 53 -18.03 -20.73 -41.73
N ARG A 54 -17.65 -22.01 -41.58
CA ARG A 54 -18.63 -23.09 -41.44
C ARG A 54 -19.33 -22.98 -40.07
N PRO A 55 -20.64 -23.24 -39.98
CA PRO A 55 -21.34 -23.32 -38.69
C PRO A 55 -20.63 -24.33 -37.77
N ARG A 56 -20.25 -23.89 -36.56
CA ARG A 56 -19.56 -24.74 -35.56
C ARG A 56 -20.47 -25.93 -35.18
N PHE A 57 -19.92 -27.14 -35.18
CA PHE A 57 -20.62 -28.34 -34.70
C PHE A 57 -20.89 -28.20 -33.18
N ARG A 58 -22.16 -28.13 -32.79
CA ARG A 58 -22.57 -28.28 -31.38
C ARG A 58 -22.62 -29.76 -31.03
N SER A 59 -21.92 -30.16 -29.98
CA SER A 59 -22.09 -31.48 -29.38
C SER A 59 -23.51 -31.60 -28.84
N THR A 60 -24.21 -32.69 -29.18
CA THR A 60 -25.55 -33.02 -28.69
C THR A 60 -25.53 -33.94 -27.47
N THR A 61 -24.34 -34.30 -26.97
CA THR A 61 -24.20 -35.25 -25.86
C THR A 61 -24.51 -34.55 -24.53
N PRO A 62 -25.55 -34.97 -23.78
CA PRO A 62 -25.88 -34.38 -22.48
C PRO A 62 -24.68 -34.41 -21.54
N GLY A 63 -24.35 -33.27 -20.91
CA GLY A 63 -23.16 -33.11 -20.05
C GLY A 63 -21.89 -32.61 -20.78
N LEU A 64 -21.77 -32.81 -22.10
CA LEU A 64 -20.76 -32.16 -22.94
C LEU A 64 -21.31 -30.92 -23.65
N VAL A 65 -22.64 -30.79 -23.77
CA VAL A 65 -23.29 -29.57 -24.30
C VAL A 65 -23.00 -28.33 -23.45
N THR A 66 -22.78 -28.49 -22.14
CA THR A 66 -22.47 -27.41 -21.20
C THR A 66 -20.97 -27.19 -21.01
N ARG A 67 -20.13 -28.12 -21.46
CA ARG A 67 -18.66 -28.00 -21.41
C ARG A 67 -18.17 -27.49 -22.75
N SER A 68 -18.03 -26.18 -22.88
CA SER A 68 -17.33 -25.59 -24.02
C SER A 68 -15.86 -26.03 -23.99
N THR A 69 -15.40 -26.70 -25.04
CA THR A 69 -13.97 -26.94 -25.31
C THR A 69 -13.36 -25.85 -26.19
N ALA A 70 -14.14 -24.83 -26.54
CA ALA A 70 -13.64 -23.68 -27.27
C ALA A 70 -12.72 -22.88 -26.34
N ARG A 71 -11.58 -22.44 -26.89
CA ARG A 71 -10.68 -21.51 -26.21
C ARG A 71 -11.49 -20.24 -25.88
N PRO A 72 -11.51 -19.73 -24.63
CA PRO A 72 -12.28 -18.53 -24.28
C PRO A 72 -11.84 -17.38 -25.19
N GLU A 73 -12.77 -16.81 -25.96
CA GLU A 73 -12.49 -15.72 -26.91
C GLU A 73 -12.47 -14.34 -26.21
N GLY A 74 -12.70 -14.30 -24.88
CA GLY A 74 -12.63 -13.10 -24.04
C GLY A 74 -11.24 -12.75 -23.47
N VAL A 75 -11.22 -12.31 -22.21
CA VAL A 75 -10.07 -11.72 -21.51
C VAL A 75 -8.98 -12.76 -21.26
N ARG A 76 -7.72 -12.43 -21.55
CA ARG A 76 -6.55 -13.30 -21.31
C ARG A 76 -5.34 -12.49 -20.85
N LEU A 77 -5.30 -12.21 -19.55
CA LEU A 77 -4.26 -11.36 -18.96
C LEU A 77 -2.85 -11.96 -19.06
N ILE A 78 -2.68 -13.29 -18.99
CA ILE A 78 -1.36 -13.92 -19.18
C ILE A 78 -0.83 -13.62 -20.58
N GLU A 79 -1.61 -13.93 -21.62
CA GLU A 79 -1.23 -13.69 -23.02
C GLU A 79 -1.02 -12.20 -23.29
N ARG A 80 -1.82 -11.31 -22.67
CA ARG A 80 -1.66 -9.86 -22.78
C ARG A 80 -0.36 -9.36 -22.18
N VAL A 81 -0.02 -9.80 -20.97
CA VAL A 81 1.19 -9.34 -20.28
C VAL A 81 2.45 -9.89 -20.95
N GLU A 82 2.46 -11.18 -21.34
CA GLU A 82 3.57 -11.80 -22.08
C GLU A 82 3.76 -11.18 -23.47
N GLY A 83 2.71 -10.60 -24.06
CA GLY A 83 2.80 -9.94 -25.37
C GLY A 83 3.46 -8.56 -25.36
N ILE A 84 3.72 -7.96 -24.19
CA ILE A 84 4.28 -6.59 -24.07
C ILE A 84 5.79 -6.58 -24.34
N GLY A 85 6.50 -7.63 -23.93
CA GLY A 85 7.94 -7.82 -24.13
C GLY A 85 8.34 -8.16 -25.58
N GLY A 86 7.36 -8.30 -26.47
CA GLY A 86 7.56 -8.59 -27.90
C GLY A 86 7.64 -10.10 -28.19
N ASP A 87 8.32 -10.46 -29.28
CA ASP A 87 8.37 -11.83 -29.79
C ASP A 87 9.41 -12.74 -29.09
N ASP A 88 9.97 -12.33 -27.93
CA ASP A 88 10.93 -13.18 -27.21
C ASP A 88 10.21 -14.42 -26.64
N PRO A 89 10.71 -15.64 -26.90
CA PRO A 89 10.11 -16.86 -26.35
C PRO A 89 10.25 -16.99 -24.81
N ILE A 90 11.04 -16.14 -24.16
CA ILE A 90 11.23 -16.14 -22.71
C ILE A 90 10.51 -14.93 -22.10
N VAL A 91 9.64 -15.20 -21.11
CA VAL A 91 8.90 -14.17 -20.36
C VAL A 91 9.88 -13.21 -19.66
N ASP A 92 9.67 -11.90 -19.82
CA ASP A 92 10.52 -10.89 -19.18
C ASP A 92 10.38 -10.96 -17.64
N PRO A 93 11.46 -10.70 -16.87
CA PRO A 93 11.39 -10.69 -15.42
C PRO A 93 10.27 -9.79 -14.85
N VAL A 94 10.01 -8.63 -15.46
CA VAL A 94 8.97 -7.69 -15.00
C VAL A 94 7.58 -8.27 -15.24
N GLU A 95 7.35 -8.88 -16.40
CA GLU A 95 6.09 -9.56 -16.74
C GLU A 95 5.80 -10.70 -15.77
N ALA A 96 6.81 -11.53 -15.49
CA ALA A 96 6.71 -12.63 -14.54
C ALA A 96 6.37 -12.12 -13.13
N VAL A 97 6.99 -11.02 -12.69
CA VAL A 97 6.69 -10.38 -11.40
C VAL A 97 5.24 -9.90 -11.35
N VAL A 98 4.74 -9.26 -12.41
CA VAL A 98 3.35 -8.79 -12.50
C VAL A 98 2.37 -9.95 -12.45
N LEU A 99 2.59 -11.01 -13.24
CA LEU A 99 1.72 -12.18 -13.25
C LEU A 99 1.72 -12.91 -11.90
N GLN A 100 2.88 -13.03 -11.24
CA GLN A 100 2.97 -13.60 -9.90
C GLN A 100 2.25 -12.75 -8.86
N ALA A 101 2.40 -11.42 -8.92
CA ALA A 101 1.75 -10.49 -8.02
C ALA A 101 0.21 -10.51 -8.20
N LEU A 102 -0.29 -10.46 -9.43
CA LEU A 102 -1.72 -10.55 -9.73
C LEU A 102 -2.32 -11.88 -9.25
N ARG A 103 -1.65 -13.01 -9.52
CA ARG A 103 -2.11 -14.32 -9.07
C ARG A 103 -2.15 -14.40 -7.54
N ARG A 104 -1.13 -13.87 -6.87
CA ARG A 104 -1.05 -13.83 -5.41
C ARG A 104 -2.12 -12.92 -4.81
N ALA A 105 -2.31 -11.73 -5.36
CA ALA A 105 -3.33 -10.77 -4.92
C ALA A 105 -4.75 -11.33 -5.08
N LEU A 106 -5.06 -11.97 -6.21
CA LEU A 106 -6.34 -12.67 -6.43
C LEU A 106 -6.56 -13.77 -5.40
N ALA A 107 -5.53 -14.57 -5.11
CA ALA A 107 -5.63 -15.64 -4.13
C ALA A 107 -5.86 -15.11 -2.70
N ILE A 108 -5.19 -14.02 -2.31
CA ILE A 108 -5.40 -13.35 -1.01
C ILE A 108 -6.83 -12.82 -0.93
N ALA A 109 -7.30 -12.14 -1.98
CA ALA A 109 -8.65 -11.59 -2.06
C ALA A 109 -9.74 -12.68 -1.95
N LEU A 110 -9.58 -13.80 -2.66
CA LEU A 110 -10.49 -14.94 -2.56
C LEU A 110 -10.49 -15.58 -1.17
N ALA A 111 -9.33 -15.71 -0.53
CA ALA A 111 -9.23 -16.22 0.84
C ALA A 111 -9.97 -15.32 1.85
N VAL A 112 -9.84 -13.99 1.72
CA VAL A 112 -10.59 -13.04 2.55
C VAL A 112 -12.09 -13.11 2.27
N GLY A 113 -12.51 -13.26 1.01
CA GLY A 113 -13.91 -13.47 0.65
C GLY A 113 -14.52 -14.72 1.27
N GLU A 114 -13.77 -15.83 1.30
CA GLU A 114 -14.17 -17.07 1.97
C GLU A 114 -14.32 -16.87 3.48
N MET A 115 -13.37 -16.18 4.14
CA MET A 115 -13.46 -15.85 5.56
C MET A 115 -14.66 -14.97 5.88
N PHE A 116 -14.88 -13.92 5.08
CA PHE A 116 -16.04 -13.04 5.21
C PHE A 116 -17.35 -13.84 5.05
N SER A 117 -17.41 -14.72 4.05
CA SER A 117 -18.56 -15.60 3.82
C SER A 117 -18.82 -16.57 4.97
N GLY A 118 -17.77 -17.05 5.63
CA GLY A 118 -17.86 -17.92 6.81
C GLY A 118 -18.39 -17.16 8.03
N GLN A 119 -17.84 -15.97 8.32
CA GLN A 119 -18.20 -15.18 9.49
C GLN A 119 -19.63 -14.62 9.43
N THR A 120 -20.10 -14.25 8.24
CA THR A 120 -21.44 -13.67 8.04
C THR A 120 -22.54 -14.72 7.83
N GLY A 121 -22.18 -16.01 7.69
CA GLY A 121 -23.11 -17.07 7.34
C GLY A 121 -23.56 -17.07 5.87
N LEU A 122 -22.96 -16.22 5.02
CA LEU A 122 -23.22 -16.17 3.58
C LEU A 122 -22.92 -17.50 2.88
N THR A 123 -21.98 -18.31 3.40
CA THR A 123 -21.67 -19.64 2.86
C THR A 123 -22.91 -20.55 2.81
N GLU A 124 -23.68 -20.58 3.90
CA GLU A 124 -24.92 -21.37 3.96
C GLU A 124 -26.01 -20.80 3.05
N LEU A 125 -26.09 -19.47 2.93
CA LEU A 125 -27.03 -18.81 2.01
C LEU A 125 -26.71 -19.10 0.55
N LYS A 126 -25.42 -19.08 0.15
CA LYS A 126 -24.98 -19.47 -1.20
C LYS A 126 -25.38 -20.92 -1.50
N LYS A 127 -25.16 -21.83 -0.55
CA LYS A 127 -25.56 -23.24 -0.68
C LYS A 127 -27.07 -23.40 -0.80
N ALA A 128 -27.85 -22.73 0.05
CA ALA A 128 -29.31 -22.74 -0.02
C ALA A 128 -29.83 -22.18 -1.35
N ASN A 129 -29.19 -21.14 -1.90
CA ASN A 129 -29.54 -20.58 -3.20
C ASN A 129 -29.28 -21.57 -4.34
N LEU A 130 -28.13 -22.27 -4.33
CA LEU A 130 -27.80 -23.31 -5.32
C LEU A 130 -28.81 -24.47 -5.30
N GLU A 131 -29.30 -24.84 -4.12
CA GLU A 131 -30.30 -25.89 -3.95
C GLU A 131 -31.74 -25.38 -4.18
N SER A 132 -31.94 -24.12 -4.56
CA SER A 132 -33.25 -23.47 -4.71
C SER A 132 -34.11 -23.48 -3.43
N ARG A 133 -33.46 -23.50 -2.26
CA ARG A 133 -34.09 -23.52 -0.92
C ARG A 133 -33.97 -22.19 -0.16
N LEU A 134 -33.48 -21.13 -0.80
CA LEU A 134 -33.30 -19.83 -0.15
C LEU A 134 -34.68 -19.24 0.25
N PRO A 135 -34.93 -18.96 1.54
CA PRO A 135 -36.18 -18.34 1.97
C PRO A 135 -36.35 -16.94 1.40
N GLU A 136 -37.55 -16.60 0.91
CA GLU A 136 -37.84 -15.31 0.30
C GLU A 136 -37.54 -14.12 1.24
N ALA A 137 -37.84 -14.27 2.53
CA ALA A 137 -37.56 -13.27 3.56
C ALA A 137 -36.06 -12.93 3.72
N ARG A 138 -35.15 -13.83 3.33
CA ARG A 138 -33.69 -13.63 3.42
C ARG A 138 -33.05 -13.22 2.10
N ARG A 139 -33.84 -12.99 1.03
CA ARG A 139 -33.31 -12.63 -0.28
C ARG A 139 -32.61 -11.25 -0.29
N SER A 140 -33.14 -10.27 0.46
CA SER A 140 -32.48 -8.95 0.61
C SER A 140 -31.14 -9.08 1.33
N GLU A 141 -31.13 -9.76 2.48
CA GLU A 141 -29.92 -10.05 3.26
C GLU A 141 -28.86 -10.76 2.41
N PHE A 142 -29.27 -11.76 1.62
CA PHE A 142 -28.37 -12.47 0.72
C PHE A 142 -27.74 -11.55 -0.34
N SER A 143 -28.54 -10.69 -0.97
CA SER A 143 -28.03 -9.74 -1.98
C SER A 143 -27.09 -8.70 -1.37
N GLU A 144 -27.41 -8.19 -0.18
CA GLU A 144 -26.56 -7.24 0.55
C GLU A 144 -25.22 -7.88 0.95
N LEU A 145 -25.24 -9.11 1.44
CA LEU A 145 -24.02 -9.84 1.81
C LEU A 145 -23.15 -10.20 0.60
N LEU A 146 -23.75 -10.55 -0.54
CA LEU A 146 -22.99 -10.75 -1.79
C LEU A 146 -22.32 -9.46 -2.27
N ALA A 147 -22.99 -8.32 -2.15
CA ALA A 147 -22.42 -7.02 -2.49
C ALA A 147 -21.29 -6.63 -1.52
N ALA A 148 -21.48 -6.84 -0.23
CA ALA A 148 -20.45 -6.60 0.79
C ALA A 148 -19.21 -7.47 0.57
N GLU A 149 -19.38 -8.76 0.28
CA GLU A 149 -18.29 -9.66 -0.06
C GLU A 149 -17.56 -9.20 -1.32
N ALA A 150 -18.30 -8.84 -2.38
CA ALA A 150 -17.71 -8.35 -3.63
C ALA A 150 -16.82 -7.12 -3.38
N LEU A 151 -17.30 -6.14 -2.60
CA LEU A 151 -16.53 -4.94 -2.26
C LEU A 151 -15.28 -5.27 -1.44
N ALA A 152 -15.38 -6.18 -0.46
CA ALA A 152 -14.23 -6.63 0.33
C ALA A 152 -13.17 -7.31 -0.55
N VAL A 153 -13.59 -8.24 -1.43
CA VAL A 153 -12.70 -8.96 -2.35
C VAL A 153 -12.01 -7.99 -3.32
N LEU A 154 -12.75 -7.05 -3.91
CA LEU A 154 -12.17 -6.05 -4.83
C LEU A 154 -11.17 -5.13 -4.13
N SER A 155 -11.51 -4.64 -2.93
CA SER A 155 -10.62 -3.80 -2.12
C SER A 155 -9.31 -4.51 -1.82
N VAL A 156 -9.40 -5.77 -1.35
CA VAL A 156 -8.21 -6.56 -1.01
C VAL A 156 -7.38 -6.89 -2.25
N PHE A 157 -8.01 -7.23 -3.37
CA PHE A 157 -7.30 -7.49 -4.62
C PHE A 157 -6.49 -6.27 -5.08
N ALA A 158 -7.12 -5.09 -5.11
CA ALA A 158 -6.46 -3.86 -5.52
C ALA A 158 -5.32 -3.49 -4.54
N ASN A 159 -5.59 -3.53 -3.23
CA ASN A 159 -4.60 -3.22 -2.21
C ASN A 159 -3.40 -4.18 -2.22
N ALA A 160 -3.66 -5.49 -2.31
CA ALA A 160 -2.59 -6.50 -2.40
C ALA A 160 -1.76 -6.33 -3.69
N THR A 161 -2.40 -6.04 -4.82
CA THR A 161 -1.70 -5.78 -6.10
C THR A 161 -0.76 -4.58 -5.97
N ALA A 162 -1.28 -3.46 -5.46
CA ALA A 162 -0.48 -2.25 -5.23
C ALA A 162 0.68 -2.51 -4.25
N PHE A 163 0.41 -3.21 -3.14
CA PHE A 163 1.40 -3.51 -2.12
C PHE A 163 2.53 -4.41 -2.63
N LEU A 164 2.21 -5.48 -3.35
CA LEU A 164 3.20 -6.43 -3.87
C LEU A 164 4.08 -5.80 -4.96
N LEU A 165 3.49 -4.96 -5.80
CA LEU A 165 4.19 -4.27 -6.90
C LEU A 165 4.90 -2.99 -6.46
N ALA A 166 4.66 -2.46 -5.25
CA ALA A 166 5.24 -1.19 -4.78
C ALA A 166 6.78 -1.13 -4.88
N SER A 167 7.48 -2.27 -4.71
CA SER A 167 8.94 -2.36 -4.80
C SER A 167 9.49 -2.35 -6.24
N HIS A 168 8.61 -2.53 -7.22
CA HIS A 168 8.94 -2.59 -8.65
C HIS A 168 8.43 -1.34 -9.40
N ALA A 169 7.84 -0.37 -8.70
CA ALA A 169 7.39 0.87 -9.32
C ALA A 169 8.60 1.69 -9.78
N GLY A 170 8.69 1.94 -11.09
CA GLY A 170 9.70 2.81 -11.70
C GLY A 170 9.40 4.30 -11.51
N GLU A 171 10.12 5.14 -12.26
CA GLU A 171 9.91 6.60 -12.29
C GLU A 171 8.77 7.03 -13.24
N GLU A 172 8.40 6.17 -14.18
CA GLU A 172 7.31 6.45 -15.11
C GLU A 172 5.96 6.50 -14.39
N VAL A 173 5.14 7.46 -14.80
CA VAL A 173 3.78 7.66 -14.30
C VAL A 173 2.83 7.47 -15.47
N VAL A 174 1.84 6.61 -15.26
CA VAL A 174 0.74 6.39 -16.20
C VAL A 174 -0.53 6.88 -15.52
N GLU A 175 -1.21 7.82 -16.16
CA GLU A 175 -2.54 8.27 -15.74
C GLU A 175 -3.59 7.48 -16.52
N ILE A 176 -4.44 6.76 -15.80
CA ILE A 176 -5.60 6.08 -16.36
C ILE A 176 -6.89 6.78 -15.91
N GLY A 177 -7.99 6.50 -16.60
CA GLY A 177 -9.32 6.95 -16.18
C GLY A 177 -9.82 6.23 -14.93
N ALA A 178 -10.99 6.66 -14.43
CA ALA A 178 -11.65 5.99 -13.32
C ALA A 178 -12.17 4.61 -13.74
N VAL A 179 -11.97 3.61 -12.89
CA VAL A 179 -12.49 2.25 -13.13
C VAL A 179 -14.03 2.25 -13.11
N GLU A 180 -14.65 1.77 -14.20
CA GLU A 180 -16.08 1.80 -14.47
C GLU A 180 -16.78 0.46 -14.18
N GLU A 181 -16.21 -0.67 -14.62
CA GLU A 181 -16.76 -2.03 -14.61
C GLU A 181 -16.64 -2.70 -13.22
N VAL A 182 -16.95 -1.93 -12.18
CA VAL A 182 -17.07 -2.45 -10.81
C VAL A 182 -18.48 -3.05 -10.68
N LEU A 183 -18.58 -4.36 -10.50
CA LEU A 183 -19.83 -5.08 -10.27
C LEU A 183 -19.93 -5.53 -8.81
N THR A 184 -21.16 -5.62 -8.28
CA THR A 184 -21.40 -5.99 -6.87
C THR A 184 -22.42 -7.11 -6.72
N ASP A 185 -22.81 -7.79 -7.81
CA ASP A 185 -23.78 -8.89 -7.75
C ASP A 185 -23.23 -10.11 -6.98
N ASN A 186 -21.94 -10.41 -7.13
CA ASN A 186 -21.19 -11.42 -6.39
C ASN A 186 -19.69 -11.24 -6.62
N ALA A 187 -18.85 -11.80 -5.74
CA ALA A 187 -17.40 -11.63 -5.79
C ALA A 187 -16.75 -12.14 -7.08
N GLN A 188 -17.22 -13.25 -7.66
CA GLN A 188 -16.62 -13.81 -8.87
C GLN A 188 -16.89 -12.92 -10.10
N LEU A 189 -18.13 -12.46 -10.27
CA LEU A 189 -18.50 -11.54 -11.34
C LEU A 189 -17.82 -10.17 -11.17
N ALA A 190 -17.68 -9.71 -9.93
CA ALA A 190 -16.92 -8.51 -9.61
C ALA A 190 -15.47 -8.61 -10.10
N LEU A 191 -14.79 -9.74 -9.80
CA LEU A 191 -13.44 -10.01 -10.29
C LEU A 191 -13.38 -10.08 -11.82
N HIS A 192 -14.35 -10.73 -12.48
CA HIS A 192 -14.40 -10.76 -13.95
C HIS A 192 -14.51 -9.36 -14.56
N GLY A 193 -15.33 -8.48 -13.99
CA GLY A 193 -15.49 -7.11 -14.47
C GLY A 193 -14.20 -6.29 -14.36
N VAL A 194 -13.57 -6.28 -13.19
CA VAL A 194 -12.34 -5.50 -12.97
C VAL A 194 -11.14 -6.08 -13.73
N LEU A 195 -11.04 -7.39 -13.89
CA LEU A 195 -9.97 -8.02 -14.68
C LEU A 195 -10.16 -7.78 -16.18
N TRP A 196 -11.41 -7.68 -16.65
CA TRP A 196 -11.72 -7.24 -18.01
C TRP A 196 -11.26 -5.79 -18.24
N GLU A 197 -11.49 -4.91 -17.26
CA GLU A 197 -11.06 -3.51 -17.39
C GLU A 197 -9.54 -3.36 -17.33
N LEU A 198 -8.88 -4.10 -16.43
CA LEU A 198 -7.41 -4.19 -16.40
C LEU A 198 -6.84 -4.64 -17.75
N ASP A 199 -7.47 -5.60 -18.42
CA ASP A 199 -7.06 -6.07 -19.75
C ASP A 199 -7.14 -4.93 -20.79
N GLN A 200 -8.17 -4.10 -20.73
CA GLN A 200 -8.32 -2.93 -21.59
C GLN A 200 -7.25 -1.88 -21.31
N ASP A 201 -7.03 -1.55 -20.03
CA ASP A 201 -6.02 -0.56 -19.61
C ASP A 201 -4.61 -1.01 -20.01
N LEU A 202 -4.29 -2.30 -19.84
CA LEU A 202 -3.02 -2.85 -20.29
C LEU A 202 -2.84 -2.70 -21.80
N ALA A 203 -3.86 -3.00 -22.60
CA ALA A 203 -3.77 -2.83 -24.05
C ALA A 203 -3.64 -1.37 -24.50
N LEU A 204 -4.18 -0.41 -23.73
CA LEU A 204 -4.10 1.01 -24.06
C LEU A 204 -2.80 1.66 -23.63
N PHE A 205 -2.34 1.36 -22.41
CA PHE A 205 -1.29 2.12 -21.74
C PHE A 205 0.02 1.34 -21.56
N ALA A 206 -0.03 0.01 -21.47
CA ALA A 206 1.14 -0.84 -21.29
C ALA A 206 1.71 -1.32 -22.65
N VAL A 207 2.00 -0.38 -23.54
CA VAL A 207 2.60 -0.64 -24.86
C VAL A 207 4.07 -1.07 -24.81
N ASP A 208 4.72 -0.89 -23.66
CA ASP A 208 6.13 -1.19 -23.42
C ASP A 208 6.35 -1.63 -21.96
N ALA A 209 7.39 -2.46 -21.74
CA ALA A 209 7.68 -3.05 -20.43
C ALA A 209 7.81 -2.03 -19.27
N PRO A 210 8.39 -0.83 -19.44
CA PRO A 210 8.45 0.18 -18.38
C PRO A 210 7.08 0.69 -17.92
N LYS A 211 6.08 0.75 -18.81
CA LYS A 211 4.71 1.20 -18.50
C LYS A 211 3.82 0.13 -17.90
N LEU A 212 4.22 -1.15 -17.96
CA LEU A 212 3.43 -2.26 -17.43
C LEU A 212 3.14 -2.09 -15.93
N VAL A 213 4.18 -1.95 -15.09
CA VAL A 213 4.00 -1.81 -13.64
C VAL A 213 3.24 -0.53 -13.27
N PRO A 214 3.60 0.66 -13.79
CA PRO A 214 2.82 1.89 -13.56
C PRO A 214 1.34 1.77 -13.93
N THR A 215 1.00 1.12 -15.06
CA THR A 215 -0.40 0.94 -15.47
C THR A 215 -1.18 0.09 -14.47
N VAL A 216 -0.61 -1.04 -14.02
CA VAL A 216 -1.25 -1.92 -13.02
C VAL A 216 -1.40 -1.22 -11.67
N LEU A 217 -0.41 -0.41 -11.26
CA LEU A 217 -0.47 0.38 -10.03
C LEU A 217 -1.55 1.47 -10.09
N ALA A 218 -1.62 2.21 -11.20
CA ALA A 218 -2.65 3.23 -11.42
C ALA A 218 -4.06 2.61 -11.42
N PHE A 219 -4.23 1.45 -12.06
CA PHE A 219 -5.45 0.65 -12.00
C PHE A 219 -5.84 0.28 -10.58
N ALA A 220 -4.88 -0.25 -9.80
CA ALA A 220 -5.15 -0.64 -8.41
C ALA A 220 -5.56 0.58 -7.56
N GLU A 221 -4.95 1.75 -7.75
CA GLU A 221 -5.30 2.98 -7.06
C GLU A 221 -6.73 3.43 -7.39
N GLN A 222 -7.07 3.52 -8.68
CA GLN A 222 -8.41 3.91 -9.13
C GLN A 222 -9.48 2.91 -8.68
N LEU A 223 -9.18 1.60 -8.69
CA LEU A 223 -10.10 0.57 -8.19
C LEU A 223 -10.32 0.72 -6.67
N MET A 224 -9.28 0.97 -5.88
CA MET A 224 -9.42 1.21 -4.44
C MET A 224 -10.29 2.42 -4.14
N GLU A 225 -10.08 3.54 -4.85
CA GLU A 225 -10.90 4.74 -4.69
C GLU A 225 -12.37 4.47 -5.02
N LYS A 226 -12.64 3.82 -6.16
CA LYS A 226 -14.00 3.47 -6.59
C LYS A 226 -14.71 2.56 -5.60
N VAL A 227 -14.02 1.53 -5.11
CA VAL A 227 -14.57 0.57 -4.14
C VAL A 227 -14.82 1.27 -2.80
N LYS A 228 -13.92 2.12 -2.33
CA LYS A 228 -14.10 2.91 -1.10
C LYS A 228 -15.33 3.82 -1.18
N LEU A 229 -15.54 4.47 -2.32
CA LEU A 229 -16.73 5.29 -2.55
C LEU A 229 -18.03 4.47 -2.50
N ARG A 230 -18.04 3.26 -3.08
CA ARG A 230 -19.21 2.36 -3.00
C ARG A 230 -19.42 1.78 -1.61
N ALA A 231 -18.34 1.48 -0.90
CA ALA A 231 -18.38 0.96 0.46
C ALA A 231 -18.97 1.96 1.46
N ALA A 232 -18.84 3.27 1.22
CA ALA A 232 -19.36 4.30 2.11
C ALA A 232 -20.89 4.25 2.32
N SER A 233 -21.64 3.69 1.37
CA SER A 233 -23.11 3.55 1.44
C SER A 233 -23.60 2.10 1.51
N ALA A 234 -22.70 1.12 1.49
CA ALA A 234 -23.04 -0.28 1.48
C ALA A 234 -23.29 -0.83 2.91
N PRO A 235 -24.37 -1.59 3.13
CA PRO A 235 -24.60 -2.25 4.41
C PRO A 235 -23.74 -3.51 4.58
N ARG A 236 -23.72 -4.08 5.80
CA ARG A 236 -23.13 -5.40 6.11
C ARG A 236 -21.61 -5.52 5.95
N LEU A 237 -20.90 -4.41 6.07
CA LEU A 237 -19.44 -4.37 5.95
C LEU A 237 -18.70 -4.58 7.29
N GLU A 238 -19.42 -4.66 8.42
CA GLU A 238 -18.83 -4.66 9.76
C GLU A 238 -17.89 -5.84 10.00
N ALA A 239 -18.19 -7.01 9.41
CA ALA A 239 -17.32 -8.18 9.50
C ALA A 239 -15.97 -7.99 8.78
N PHE A 240 -15.92 -7.13 7.76
CA PHE A 240 -14.69 -6.82 7.04
C PHE A 240 -13.93 -5.64 7.65
N THR A 241 -14.63 -4.57 8.05
CA THR A 241 -14.00 -3.38 8.63
C THR A 241 -13.64 -3.52 10.11
N GLY A 242 -14.33 -4.41 10.84
CA GLY A 242 -14.09 -4.67 12.26
C GLY A 242 -12.95 -5.64 12.55
N ALA A 243 -12.35 -6.25 11.52
CA ALA A 243 -11.26 -7.21 11.64
C ALA A 243 -10.02 -6.71 10.89
N ASN A 244 -8.85 -6.79 11.54
CA ASN A 244 -7.57 -6.60 10.86
C ASN A 244 -6.94 -7.96 10.60
N TYR A 245 -6.43 -8.15 9.40
CA TYR A 245 -5.72 -9.37 9.00
C TYR A 245 -4.28 -9.04 8.62
N ARG A 246 -3.39 -10.03 8.71
CA ARG A 246 -2.03 -9.93 8.17
C ARG A 246 -1.67 -11.19 7.39
N VAL A 247 -1.16 -11.01 6.19
CA VAL A 247 -0.50 -12.08 5.42
C VAL A 247 0.99 -12.07 5.81
N GLU A 248 1.37 -12.94 6.74
CA GLU A 248 2.73 -12.98 7.30
C GLU A 248 3.81 -13.17 6.22
N ALA A 249 3.57 -14.06 5.25
CA ALA A 249 4.53 -14.34 4.17
C ALA A 249 4.94 -13.10 3.36
N ASP A 250 4.01 -12.15 3.21
CA ASP A 250 4.20 -10.92 2.42
C ASP A 250 4.38 -9.68 3.32
N ASN A 251 4.26 -9.84 4.65
CA ASN A 251 4.10 -8.76 5.64
C ASN A 251 3.04 -7.72 5.20
N PHE A 252 1.93 -8.21 4.64
CA PHE A 252 0.86 -7.37 4.09
C PHE A 252 -0.29 -7.25 5.11
N PRO A 253 -0.49 -6.06 5.71
CA PRO A 253 -1.61 -5.80 6.59
C PRO A 253 -2.88 -5.47 5.79
N ILE A 254 -4.02 -5.98 6.24
CA ILE A 254 -5.35 -5.72 5.69
C ILE A 254 -6.20 -5.12 6.81
N ALA A 255 -6.62 -3.87 6.64
CA ALA A 255 -7.44 -3.14 7.60
C ALA A 255 -8.64 -2.50 6.88
N GLY A 256 -9.69 -3.28 6.65
CA GLY A 256 -10.87 -2.85 5.90
C GLY A 256 -10.54 -2.28 4.51
N PHE A 257 -11.02 -1.05 4.23
CA PHE A 257 -10.83 -0.34 2.96
C PHE A 257 -9.64 0.64 2.98
N GLU A 258 -8.76 0.57 3.98
CA GLU A 258 -7.57 1.41 4.03
C GLU A 258 -6.42 0.81 3.22
N PRO A 259 -5.78 1.58 2.32
CA PRO A 259 -4.68 1.10 1.50
C PRO A 259 -3.46 0.82 2.38
N ALA A 260 -2.88 -0.37 2.22
CA ALA A 260 -1.67 -0.73 2.90
C ALA A 260 -0.48 -0.10 2.18
N ARG A 261 0.35 0.64 2.91
CA ARG A 261 1.61 1.12 2.36
C ARG A 261 2.67 0.09 2.70
N LYS A 262 3.17 -0.61 1.68
CA LYS A 262 4.50 -1.23 1.80
C LYS A 262 5.42 -0.06 2.02
N ALA A 263 6.13 -0.04 3.14
CA ALA A 263 7.15 0.97 3.34
C ALA A 263 8.15 0.79 2.20
N LYS A 264 8.00 1.57 1.12
CA LYS A 264 9.15 1.97 0.32
C LYS A 264 10.07 2.53 1.39
N GLY A 265 11.14 1.80 1.70
CA GLY A 265 12.28 2.47 2.29
C GLY A 265 12.54 3.60 1.32
N SER A 266 12.19 4.82 1.69
CA SER A 266 12.47 5.99 0.89
C SER A 266 13.97 5.87 0.66
N THR A 267 14.36 5.54 -0.57
CA THR A 267 15.78 5.41 -0.89
C THR A 267 16.32 6.78 -0.56
N LEU A 268 17.22 6.82 0.42
CA LEU A 268 17.58 8.06 1.06
C LEU A 268 18.29 8.95 0.03
N VAL A 269 17.58 9.87 -0.62
CA VAL A 269 18.12 10.77 -1.65
C VAL A 269 18.85 11.95 -0.99
N MET A 270 19.59 11.68 0.09
CA MET A 270 20.51 12.66 0.66
C MET A 270 21.95 12.22 0.37
N THR A 271 22.81 13.19 0.12
CA THR A 271 24.25 12.93 0.10
C THR A 271 24.73 12.74 1.53
N PHE A 272 25.11 11.51 1.89
CA PHE A 272 25.72 11.23 3.18
C PHE A 272 27.08 11.89 3.31
N LYS A 273 27.39 12.34 4.54
CA LYS A 273 28.71 12.86 4.90
C LYS A 273 29.34 12.03 6.01
N LYS A 274 30.65 11.83 5.95
CA LYS A 274 31.41 11.18 7.02
C LYS A 274 31.85 12.22 8.05
N PRO A 275 32.14 11.81 9.31
CA PRO A 275 32.57 12.75 10.36
C PRO A 275 33.82 13.58 10.04
N ASN A 276 34.69 13.07 9.18
CA ASN A 276 35.89 13.77 8.70
C ASN A 276 35.59 14.80 7.58
N GLU A 277 34.45 14.69 6.89
CA GLU A 277 34.01 15.67 5.88
C GLU A 277 33.32 16.89 6.52
N VAL A 278 32.88 16.78 7.77
CA VAL A 278 32.31 17.91 8.52
C VAL A 278 33.42 18.68 9.24
N VAL A 279 33.78 19.85 8.71
CA VAL A 279 34.81 20.72 9.29
C VAL A 279 34.24 21.52 10.47
N GLY A 280 34.98 21.61 11.58
CA GLY A 280 34.53 22.30 12.79
C GLY A 280 33.45 21.53 13.59
N ASN A 281 32.59 22.25 14.30
CA ASN A 281 31.45 21.72 15.08
C ASN A 281 31.80 20.54 16.01
N HIS A 282 32.97 20.56 16.65
CA HIS A 282 33.52 19.42 17.39
C HIS A 282 32.56 18.86 18.45
N ILE A 283 31.87 19.72 19.19
CA ILE A 283 30.91 19.33 20.24
C ILE A 283 29.70 18.63 19.61
N ALA A 284 29.07 19.26 18.61
CA ALA A 284 27.89 18.71 17.94
C ALA A 284 28.20 17.39 17.23
N LYS A 285 29.37 17.27 16.57
CA LYS A 285 29.82 16.01 15.98
C LYS A 285 29.97 14.92 17.02
N TYR A 286 30.61 15.23 18.15
CA TYR A 286 30.80 14.26 19.23
C TYR A 286 29.47 13.80 19.81
N GLN A 287 28.53 14.72 20.04
CA GLN A 287 27.18 14.40 20.53
C GLN A 287 26.39 13.55 19.53
N ALA A 288 26.37 13.92 18.24
CA ALA A 288 25.70 13.16 17.19
C ALA A 288 26.26 11.74 17.05
N MET A 289 27.59 11.58 17.11
CA MET A 289 28.22 10.25 17.10
C MET A 289 27.84 9.42 18.33
N ARG A 290 27.72 10.03 19.52
CA ARG A 290 27.32 9.35 20.74
C ARG A 290 25.85 8.90 20.67
N LEU A 291 24.98 9.77 20.17
CA LEU A 291 23.56 9.49 19.97
C LEU A 291 23.34 8.39 18.94
N ALA A 292 24.07 8.41 17.82
CA ALA A 292 24.01 7.35 16.81
C ALA A 292 24.36 5.97 17.41
N LYS A 293 25.38 5.91 18.28
CA LYS A 293 25.73 4.67 18.99
C LYS A 293 24.67 4.25 20.01
N MET A 294 24.04 5.20 20.70
CA MET A 294 22.96 4.91 21.65
C MET A 294 21.74 4.30 20.94
N LEU A 295 21.37 4.80 19.77
CA LEU A 295 20.26 4.25 18.96
C LEU A 295 20.49 2.78 18.57
N MET A 296 21.73 2.42 18.22
CA MET A 296 22.08 1.04 17.85
C MET A 296 21.99 0.03 19.02
N ALA A 297 21.85 0.50 20.26
CA ALA A 297 21.64 -0.36 21.43
C ALA A 297 20.18 -0.81 21.61
N TYR A 298 19.29 -0.44 20.69
CA TYR A 298 17.89 -0.85 20.73
C TYR A 298 17.71 -2.36 20.49
N ASP A 299 16.99 -3.03 21.37
CA ASP A 299 16.58 -4.43 21.21
C ASP A 299 15.19 -4.49 20.57
N PHE A 300 15.12 -4.93 19.31
CA PHE A 300 13.85 -5.07 18.57
C PHE A 300 12.90 -6.13 19.13
N LYS A 301 13.41 -7.17 19.82
CA LYS A 301 12.57 -8.21 20.42
C LYS A 301 11.90 -7.70 21.69
N ARG A 302 12.68 -7.05 22.56
CA ARG A 302 12.19 -6.48 23.83
C ARG A 302 11.54 -5.11 23.66
N LYS A 303 11.79 -4.46 22.52
CA LYS A 303 11.37 -3.09 22.18
C LYS A 303 11.86 -2.05 23.19
N LEU A 304 13.07 -2.24 23.69
CA LEU A 304 13.67 -1.44 24.76
C LEU A 304 15.09 -1.04 24.41
N ASN A 305 15.47 0.19 24.78
CA ASN A 305 16.84 0.66 24.75
C ASN A 305 17.33 0.87 26.20
N PRO A 306 18.46 0.30 26.61
CA PRO A 306 18.99 0.48 27.95
C PRO A 306 19.25 1.95 28.30
N PHE A 307 19.61 2.80 27.33
CA PHE A 307 19.78 4.24 27.57
C PHE A 307 18.46 4.97 27.83
N ALA A 308 17.35 4.48 27.27
CA ALA A 308 16.03 5.06 27.52
C ALA A 308 15.53 4.70 28.93
N GLU A 309 15.82 3.47 29.39
CA GLU A 309 15.48 3.03 30.74
C GLU A 309 16.32 3.74 31.82
N LEU A 310 17.62 3.92 31.57
CA LEU A 310 18.54 4.56 32.52
C LEU A 310 18.49 6.10 32.50
N GLY A 311 17.64 6.71 31.67
CA GLY A 311 17.44 8.17 31.62
C GLY A 311 18.52 8.96 30.88
N GLY A 312 19.33 8.32 30.02
CA GLY A 312 20.41 8.96 29.27
C GLY A 312 20.14 9.15 27.77
N PHE A 313 18.98 8.70 27.28
CA PHE A 313 18.64 8.73 25.86
C PHE A 313 18.10 10.09 25.43
N ILE A 314 18.67 10.63 24.36
CA ILE A 314 18.28 11.92 23.79
C ILE A 314 17.19 11.67 22.74
N PHE A 315 15.93 11.82 23.16
CA PHE A 315 14.77 11.61 22.28
C PHE A 315 14.55 12.77 21.33
N THR A 316 14.67 14.00 21.82
CA THR A 316 14.61 15.24 21.04
C THR A 316 15.87 16.06 21.30
N PHE A 317 16.41 16.70 20.27
CA PHE A 317 17.49 17.67 20.42
C PHE A 317 17.30 18.85 19.47
N MET A 318 17.80 20.01 19.88
CA MET A 318 17.77 21.22 19.07
C MET A 318 19.19 21.61 18.62
N GLY A 319 19.36 21.85 17.33
CA GLY A 319 20.57 22.37 16.72
C GLY A 319 20.33 23.78 16.20
N ASP A 320 20.80 24.78 16.94
CA ASP A 320 20.78 26.18 16.50
C ASP A 320 22.14 26.59 15.91
N GLY A 321 22.10 27.52 14.96
CA GLY A 321 23.23 28.22 14.41
C GLY A 321 22.81 29.15 13.29
N LYS A 322 23.60 30.21 13.07
CA LYS A 322 23.41 31.11 11.93
C LYS A 322 23.39 30.33 10.60
N PRO A 323 22.70 30.82 9.56
CA PRO A 323 22.73 30.21 8.24
C PRO A 323 24.16 29.94 7.75
N GLY A 324 24.39 28.77 7.15
CA GLY A 324 25.71 28.38 6.62
C GLY A 324 26.70 27.77 7.63
N THR A 325 26.30 27.54 8.88
CA THR A 325 27.15 26.94 9.94
C THR A 325 27.28 25.40 9.88
N GLY A 326 26.72 24.76 8.84
CA GLY A 326 26.86 23.32 8.63
C GLY A 326 25.83 22.44 9.35
N LYS A 327 24.66 22.98 9.75
CA LYS A 327 23.55 22.22 10.35
C LYS A 327 23.06 21.09 9.45
N THR A 328 22.74 21.40 8.19
CA THR A 328 22.35 20.38 7.19
C THR A 328 23.45 19.33 6.98
N THR A 329 24.72 19.74 7.03
CA THR A 329 25.85 18.82 6.92
C THR A 329 25.95 17.89 8.14
N LEU A 330 25.59 18.35 9.34
CA LEU A 330 25.48 17.50 10.54
C LEU A 330 24.33 16.51 10.45
N ILE A 331 23.17 16.90 9.89
CA ILE A 331 22.05 15.99 9.61
C ILE A 331 22.50 14.88 8.66
N GLN A 332 23.09 15.26 7.54
CA GLN A 332 23.65 14.34 6.54
C GLN A 332 24.68 13.39 7.14
N MET A 333 25.49 13.89 8.07
CA MET A 333 26.48 13.08 8.78
C MET A 333 25.85 12.05 9.71
N MET A 334 24.89 12.47 10.54
CA MET A 334 24.23 11.60 11.49
C MET A 334 23.38 10.53 10.79
N ALA A 335 22.62 10.91 9.76
CA ALA A 335 21.86 9.98 8.94
C ALA A 335 22.77 8.98 8.22
N GLY A 336 23.94 9.43 7.72
CA GLY A 336 24.94 8.56 7.10
C GLY A 336 25.52 7.53 8.06
N LEU A 337 25.90 7.97 9.26
CA LEU A 337 26.38 7.07 10.32
C LEU A 337 25.34 6.01 10.70
N LEU A 338 24.09 6.43 10.92
CA LEU A 338 23.01 5.50 11.27
C LEU A 338 22.72 4.50 10.16
N ASN A 339 22.66 4.98 8.92
CA ASN A 339 22.49 4.13 7.74
C ASN A 339 23.61 3.09 7.64
N ASP A 340 24.87 3.50 7.80
CA ASP A 340 26.02 2.59 7.72
C ASP A 340 25.99 1.54 8.86
N TYR A 341 25.70 1.97 10.09
CA TYR A 341 25.55 1.04 11.22
C TYR A 341 24.39 0.05 11.02
N CYS A 342 23.26 0.52 10.54
CA CYS A 342 22.09 -0.31 10.29
C CYS A 342 22.34 -1.30 9.14
N LYS A 343 23.04 -0.89 8.08
CA LYS A 343 23.47 -1.80 6.99
C LYS A 343 24.36 -2.92 7.51
N VAL A 344 25.32 -2.60 8.38
CA VAL A 344 26.23 -3.61 8.97
C VAL A 344 25.47 -4.55 9.91
N ALA A 345 24.56 -4.03 10.73
CA ALA A 345 23.77 -4.81 11.68
C ALA A 345 22.55 -5.51 11.04
N ASN A 346 22.29 -5.28 9.74
CA ASN A 346 21.07 -5.69 9.04
C ASN A 346 19.78 -5.23 9.75
N TYR A 347 19.78 -3.99 10.23
CA TYR A 347 18.62 -3.36 10.85
C TYR A 347 17.90 -2.46 9.85
N PRO A 348 16.56 -2.42 9.87
CA PRO A 348 15.81 -1.48 9.08
C PRO A 348 16.02 -0.06 9.61
N PHE A 349 16.47 0.83 8.73
CA PHE A 349 16.70 2.25 9.02
C PHE A 349 15.67 3.11 8.29
N ARG A 350 15.15 4.12 8.97
CA ARG A 350 14.24 5.10 8.39
C ARG A 350 14.68 6.50 8.76
N TYR A 351 14.97 7.31 7.75
CA TYR A 351 15.08 8.76 7.91
C TYR A 351 13.95 9.46 7.18
N GLN A 352 13.42 10.49 7.83
CA GLN A 352 12.40 11.36 7.26
C GLN A 352 12.67 12.79 7.71
N ASN A 353 12.44 13.74 6.81
CA ASN A 353 12.50 15.17 7.12
C ASN A 353 11.08 15.74 7.05
N LEU A 354 10.74 16.63 7.99
CA LEU A 354 9.56 17.47 7.93
C LEU A 354 10.02 18.86 7.48
N SER A 355 9.65 19.25 6.27
CA SER A 355 9.99 20.54 5.66
C SER A 355 8.73 21.40 5.47
N ILE A 356 8.93 22.63 4.97
CA ILE A 356 7.86 23.57 4.62
C ILE A 356 6.92 22.97 3.57
N ASP A 357 7.40 22.06 2.72
CA ASP A 357 6.57 21.37 1.71
C ASP A 357 5.45 20.53 2.33
N ASN A 358 5.58 20.17 3.62
CA ASN A 358 4.54 19.45 4.36
C ASN A 358 3.46 20.37 4.96
N VAL A 359 3.68 21.68 4.91
CA VAL A 359 2.73 22.73 5.33
C VAL A 359 1.78 23.01 4.17
N ASP A 360 0.56 22.51 4.31
CA ASP A 360 -0.52 22.68 3.35
C ASP A 360 -1.48 23.78 3.82
N SER A 361 -2.06 24.51 2.86
CA SER A 361 -3.06 25.56 3.09
C SER A 361 -4.44 24.99 3.42
N TYR A 362 -4.69 23.71 3.14
CA TYR A 362 -5.91 23.00 3.52
C TYR A 362 -5.88 22.62 5.01
N GLN A 363 -6.90 23.09 5.73
CA GLN A 363 -7.07 22.86 7.16
C GLN A 363 -7.08 21.34 7.50
N GLY A 364 -6.30 20.96 8.51
CA GLY A 364 -6.18 19.58 9.00
C GLY A 364 -5.16 18.71 8.25
N LYS A 365 -4.79 19.06 7.01
CA LYS A 365 -3.86 18.24 6.20
C LYS A 365 -2.41 18.39 6.68
N SER A 366 -2.01 19.60 7.11
CA SER A 366 -0.72 19.85 7.75
C SER A 366 -0.53 19.03 9.03
N GLY A 367 -1.55 18.99 9.89
CA GLY A 367 -1.53 18.14 11.09
C GLY A 367 -1.47 16.64 10.76
N GLN A 368 -2.21 16.17 9.74
CA GLN A 368 -2.15 14.77 9.30
C GLN A 368 -0.76 14.39 8.76
N ASN A 369 -0.13 15.26 7.98
CA ASN A 369 1.22 15.06 7.47
C ASN A 369 2.25 14.96 8.61
N ALA A 370 2.18 15.88 9.58
CA ALA A 370 3.04 15.81 10.76
C ALA A 370 2.82 14.55 11.59
N LYS A 371 1.56 14.11 11.76
CA LYS A 371 1.24 12.88 12.48
C LYS A 371 1.75 11.64 11.76
N ALA A 372 1.62 11.62 10.43
CA ALA A 372 2.17 10.56 9.60
C ALA A 372 3.71 10.50 9.68
N PHE A 373 4.38 11.65 9.66
CA PHE A 373 5.83 11.77 9.88
C PHE A 373 6.25 11.20 11.24
N ILE A 374 5.61 11.62 12.33
CA ILE A 374 5.90 11.15 13.68
C ILE A 374 5.69 9.63 13.80
N ASN A 375 4.55 9.12 13.35
CA ASN A 375 4.22 7.69 13.42
C ASN A 375 5.20 6.84 12.61
N SER A 376 5.60 7.35 11.44
CA SER A 376 6.57 6.71 10.57
C SER A 376 7.94 6.58 11.24
N VAL A 377 8.45 7.65 11.87
CA VAL A 377 9.77 7.64 12.51
C VAL A 377 9.78 6.86 13.83
N MET A 378 8.68 6.87 14.60
CA MET A 378 8.59 6.19 15.90
C MET A 378 8.28 4.68 15.80
N ASP A 379 8.11 4.14 14.60
CA ASP A 379 7.80 2.73 14.36
C ASP A 379 8.80 1.80 15.11
N PRO A 380 8.33 0.95 16.03
CA PRO A 380 9.21 0.10 16.85
C PRO A 380 9.92 -0.98 16.04
N ALA A 381 9.53 -1.20 14.78
CA ALA A 381 10.20 -2.14 13.90
C ALA A 381 11.45 -1.55 13.22
N VAL A 382 11.75 -0.25 13.38
CA VAL A 382 12.87 0.43 12.71
C VAL A 382 13.73 1.27 13.64
N ILE A 383 14.99 1.51 13.26
CA ILE A 383 15.78 2.62 13.79
C ILE A 383 15.37 3.89 13.06
N GLY A 384 14.79 4.84 13.79
CA GLY A 384 14.25 6.08 13.23
C GLY A 384 15.16 7.28 13.47
N PHE A 385 15.34 8.12 12.44
CA PHE A 385 15.88 9.46 12.60
C PHE A 385 14.99 10.47 11.88
N GLY A 386 14.24 11.25 12.66
CA GLY A 386 13.40 12.32 12.16
C GLY A 386 14.11 13.66 12.25
N THR A 387 14.02 14.49 11.23
CA THR A 387 14.48 15.89 11.32
C THR A 387 13.37 16.86 10.99
N VAL A 388 13.44 18.04 11.61
CA VAL A 388 12.66 19.22 11.23
C VAL A 388 13.69 20.29 10.92
N ASP A 389 13.98 20.50 9.62
CA ASP A 389 14.86 21.57 9.17
C ASP A 389 14.07 22.87 9.07
N ASP A 390 14.69 23.99 9.45
CA ASP A 390 14.03 25.29 9.62
C ASP A 390 12.71 25.20 10.42
N ILE A 391 12.78 24.63 11.63
CA ILE A 391 11.60 24.46 12.51
C ILE A 391 10.88 25.78 12.78
N ASP A 392 11.58 26.92 12.76
CA ASP A 392 11.01 28.26 12.86
C ASP A 392 10.07 28.64 11.70
N GLN A 393 10.16 27.94 10.56
CA GLN A 393 9.27 28.08 9.41
C GLN A 393 8.19 27.00 9.36
N VAL A 394 8.38 25.86 10.03
CA VAL A 394 7.46 24.72 9.99
C VAL A 394 6.50 24.71 11.20
N ALA A 395 6.96 25.20 12.35
CA ALA A 395 6.21 25.28 13.59
C ALA A 395 6.13 26.75 14.06
N GLY A 396 4.91 27.22 14.32
CA GLY A 396 4.66 28.58 14.80
C GLY A 396 4.67 28.67 16.32
N LYS A 397 5.05 29.84 16.84
CA LYS A 397 4.98 30.16 18.28
C LYS A 397 3.52 30.30 18.73
N ARG A 398 3.17 29.72 19.88
CA ARG A 398 1.80 29.81 20.41
C ARG A 398 1.41 31.26 20.73
N GLY A 399 0.24 31.66 20.25
CA GLY A 399 -0.29 33.02 20.47
C GLY A 399 0.22 34.07 19.49
N ASP A 400 1.13 33.72 18.58
CA ASP A 400 1.54 34.61 17.50
C ASP A 400 0.45 34.68 16.42
N ARG A 401 -0.01 35.90 16.12
CA ARG A 401 -1.03 36.18 15.11
C ARG A 401 -0.49 36.07 13.68
N GLN A 402 0.83 36.04 13.50
CA GLN A 402 1.48 35.93 12.18
C GLN A 402 1.70 34.48 11.74
N SER A 403 1.58 33.51 12.65
CA SER A 403 1.71 32.08 12.33
C SER A 403 0.49 31.54 11.57
N SER A 404 0.72 30.78 10.50
CA SER A 404 -0.35 30.18 9.69
C SER A 404 -1.10 29.07 10.43
N ALA A 405 -2.33 28.78 10.02
CA ALA A 405 -3.13 27.70 10.59
C ALA A 405 -2.42 26.33 10.46
N GLY A 406 -1.78 26.07 9.31
CA GLY A 406 -1.01 24.84 9.10
C GLY A 406 0.19 24.70 10.04
N GLN A 407 0.94 25.78 10.27
CA GLN A 407 2.04 25.80 11.24
C GLN A 407 1.54 25.53 12.68
N GLN A 408 0.41 26.11 13.07
CA GLN A 408 -0.17 25.89 14.40
C GLN A 408 -0.63 24.43 14.59
N GLU A 409 -1.20 23.81 13.56
CA GLU A 409 -1.57 22.39 13.56
C GLU A 409 -0.34 21.49 13.74
N ILE A 410 0.75 21.77 13.01
CA ILE A 410 2.00 21.01 13.13
C ILE A 410 2.59 21.18 14.52
N THR A 411 2.65 22.41 15.06
CA THR A 411 3.11 22.66 16.44
C THR A 411 2.31 21.84 17.44
N ALA A 412 0.99 21.77 17.31
CA ALA A 412 0.14 20.99 18.21
C ALA A 412 0.49 19.48 18.17
N VAL A 413 0.68 18.93 16.96
CA VAL A 413 1.05 17.51 16.78
C VAL A 413 2.45 17.21 17.32
N LEU A 414 3.43 18.07 17.08
CA LEU A 414 4.79 17.88 17.60
C LEU A 414 4.80 17.92 19.14
N MET A 415 4.05 18.83 19.74
CA MET A 415 3.94 18.94 21.20
C MET A 415 3.26 17.70 21.81
N GLU A 416 2.19 17.22 21.19
CA GLU A 416 1.55 15.95 21.60
C GLU A 416 2.52 14.77 21.44
N ALA A 417 3.31 14.74 20.37
CA ALA A 417 4.25 13.66 20.09
C ALA A 417 5.44 13.63 21.04
N PHE A 418 5.99 14.78 21.43
CA PHE A 418 7.23 14.84 22.21
C PHE A 418 7.02 14.96 23.72
N ALA A 419 5.92 15.58 24.14
CA ALA A 419 5.61 15.83 25.55
C ALA A 419 4.21 15.35 25.97
N GLY A 420 3.48 14.64 25.10
CA GLY A 420 2.15 14.14 25.42
C GLY A 420 2.16 13.04 26.47
N ALA A 421 1.07 12.96 27.24
CA ALA A 421 0.88 11.94 28.28
C ALA A 421 0.90 10.49 27.75
N ASN A 422 0.71 10.31 26.44
CA ASN A 422 0.71 9.00 25.78
C ASN A 422 2.01 8.68 25.03
N THR A 423 3.01 9.59 25.04
CA THR A 423 4.28 9.37 24.35
C THR A 423 5.11 8.30 25.04
N VAL A 424 5.50 7.27 24.29
CA VAL A 424 6.35 6.18 24.80
C VAL A 424 7.70 6.20 24.09
N VAL A 425 8.72 6.70 24.79
CA VAL A 425 10.11 6.73 24.31
C VAL A 425 10.75 5.35 24.53
N ARG A 426 10.91 4.59 23.45
CA ARG A 426 11.53 3.25 23.49
C ARG A 426 13.03 3.25 23.23
N GLY A 427 13.55 4.38 22.74
CA GLY A 427 14.94 4.55 22.34
C GLY A 427 15.33 3.94 20.99
N ASN A 428 14.34 3.66 20.12
CA ASN A 428 14.56 3.25 18.72
C ASN A 428 14.66 4.43 17.76
N CYS A 429 14.24 5.62 18.17
CA CYS A 429 14.22 6.79 17.31
C CYS A 429 14.65 8.06 18.05
N THR A 430 15.10 9.06 17.29
CA THR A 430 15.42 10.40 17.79
C THR A 430 14.96 11.46 16.79
N PHE A 431 14.65 12.65 17.30
CA PHE A 431 14.21 13.79 16.51
C PHE A 431 15.18 14.96 16.67
N GLY A 432 15.73 15.43 15.54
CA GLY A 432 16.58 16.62 15.48
C GLY A 432 15.83 17.82 14.94
N MET A 433 15.72 18.88 15.72
CA MET A 433 15.11 20.15 15.33
C MET A 433 16.19 21.16 15.01
N PHE A 434 16.17 21.77 13.84
CA PHE A 434 17.19 22.72 13.41
C PHE A 434 16.56 24.06 13.09
N SER A 435 17.08 25.14 13.68
CA SER A 435 16.56 26.50 13.50
C SER A 435 17.69 27.48 13.25
N ASN A 436 17.43 28.53 12.48
CA ASN A 436 18.31 29.71 12.39
C ASN A 436 17.97 30.79 13.43
N TYR A 437 16.77 30.72 14.01
CA TYR A 437 16.17 31.69 14.92
C TYR A 437 15.43 30.94 16.05
N PRO A 438 16.15 30.38 17.03
CA PRO A 438 15.56 29.56 18.09
C PRO A 438 14.52 30.33 18.92
N GLU A 439 14.66 31.65 19.03
CA GLU A 439 13.73 32.54 19.74
C GLU A 439 12.31 32.59 19.15
N ASN A 440 12.16 32.19 17.90
CA ASN A 440 10.89 32.19 17.17
C ASN A 440 10.11 30.87 17.34
N VAL A 441 10.70 29.88 17.99
CA VAL A 441 10.09 28.58 18.28
C VAL A 441 9.44 28.63 19.67
N ASP A 442 8.42 27.81 19.89
CA ASP A 442 7.77 27.65 21.19
C ASP A 442 8.67 26.87 22.17
N ASP A 443 8.60 27.20 23.46
CA ASP A 443 9.46 26.66 24.52
C ASP A 443 9.25 25.16 24.82
#